data_AF-A0A093L7M6-F1
#
_entry.id   AF-A0A093L7M6-F1
#
_cell.length_a   1.000
_cell.length_b   1.000
_cell.length_c   1.000
_cell.angle_alpha   90.00
_cell.angle_beta   90.00
_cell.angle_gamma   90.00
#
_symmetry.space_group_name_H-M   'P 1'
#
loop_
_entity.id
_entity.type
_entity.pdbx_description
1 polymer ?
#
loop_
_entity_poly.entity_id
_entity_poly.type
_entity_poly.pdbx_seq_one_letter_code
_entity_poly.pdbx_strand_id
1 'polypeptide(L)'
;EVPAELRRLARGGQVNLDMEDHRDEEYVKPKSVFKAFTGEGQKLGSTAPQVMGTSSPAQQAANEAKASSAITIDESEPITNIQIRLADGGRLVQKFNHHHRIRDIRLFIVDARPAMAATSFVLMTTFPNKELTDENQTLKEANLLNAVIVQ
;
A
#
# COMPACT_ATOMS: atom_id res chain seq x y z
N GLU A 1 -10.73 -12.37 48.99
CA GLU A 1 -9.30 -12.16 48.62
C GLU A 1 -9.18 -10.92 47.74
N VAL A 2 -8.05 -10.22 47.78
CA VAL A 2 -7.84 -8.98 46.98
C VAL A 2 -7.73 -9.34 45.49
N PRO A 3 -8.49 -8.71 44.59
CA PRO A 3 -8.42 -8.98 43.15
C PRO A 3 -7.00 -8.81 42.59
N ALA A 4 -6.55 -9.81 41.82
CA ALA A 4 -5.20 -9.85 41.28
C ALA A 4 -4.85 -8.65 40.37
N GLU A 5 -5.86 -8.08 39.70
CA GLU A 5 -5.70 -6.91 38.82
C GLU A 5 -5.32 -5.65 39.60
N LEU A 6 -5.92 -5.43 40.78
CA LEU A 6 -5.64 -4.26 41.62
C LEU A 6 -4.24 -4.35 42.26
N ARG A 7 -3.81 -5.57 42.63
CA ARG A 7 -2.45 -5.83 43.13
C ARG A 7 -1.39 -5.52 42.08
N ARG A 8 -1.66 -5.82 40.80
CA ARG A 8 -0.78 -5.49 39.67
C ARG A 8 -0.69 -3.99 39.43
N LEU A 9 -1.81 -3.27 39.53
CA LEU A 9 -1.87 -1.82 39.31
C LEU A 9 -1.15 -1.03 40.40
N ALA A 10 -1.18 -1.51 41.64
CA ALA A 10 -0.53 -0.86 42.78
C ALA A 10 0.99 -0.98 42.81
N ARG A 11 1.62 -1.78 41.92
CA ARG A 11 3.08 -1.94 41.78
C ARG A 11 3.85 -2.12 43.11
N GLY A 12 3.25 -2.82 44.08
CA GLY A 12 3.85 -3.05 45.40
C GLY A 12 3.47 -2.05 46.50
N GLY A 13 2.63 -1.06 46.21
CA GLY A 13 2.01 -0.17 47.21
C GLY A 13 0.82 -0.81 47.92
N GLN A 14 0.44 -0.25 49.07
CA GLN A 14 -0.72 -0.67 49.84
C GLN A 14 -2.02 -0.35 49.09
N VAL A 15 -2.92 -1.34 48.96
CA VAL A 15 -4.24 -1.18 48.32
C VAL A 15 -5.30 -1.07 49.41
N ASN A 16 -6.01 0.07 49.45
CA ASN A 16 -7.20 0.22 50.28
C ASN A 16 -8.41 -0.27 49.49
N LEU A 17 -9.22 -1.14 50.07
CA LEU A 17 -10.36 -1.75 49.40
C LEU A 17 -11.61 -1.56 50.27
N ASP A 18 -12.54 -0.78 49.76
CA ASP A 18 -13.87 -0.62 50.33
C ASP A 18 -14.82 -1.51 49.51
N MET A 19 -15.53 -2.42 50.19
CA MET A 19 -16.50 -3.32 49.57
C MET A 19 -17.90 -2.86 49.96
N GLU A 20 -18.70 -2.50 48.97
CA GLU A 20 -20.12 -2.22 49.15
C GLU A 20 -20.93 -3.47 48.73
N ASP A 21 -21.83 -3.90 49.60
CA ASP A 21 -22.65 -5.09 49.42
C ASP A 21 -24.00 -4.72 48.80
N HIS A 22 -24.17 -5.04 47.52
CA HIS A 22 -25.41 -4.78 46.76
C HIS A 22 -26.17 -6.07 46.42
N ARG A 23 -25.99 -7.15 47.19
CA ARG A 23 -26.58 -8.47 46.88
C ARG A 23 -28.12 -8.48 46.86
N ASP A 24 -28.75 -7.60 47.63
CA ASP A 24 -30.21 -7.49 47.72
C ASP A 24 -30.80 -6.44 46.76
N GLU A 25 -29.97 -5.79 45.95
CA GLU A 25 -30.40 -4.81 44.95
C GLU A 25 -30.64 -5.46 43.58
N GLU A 26 -31.74 -5.11 42.93
CA GLU A 26 -32.02 -5.56 41.57
C GLU A 26 -31.03 -4.89 40.59
N TYR A 27 -30.24 -5.68 39.87
CA TYR A 27 -29.20 -5.17 38.97
C TYR A 27 -29.79 -4.29 37.86
N VAL A 28 -29.50 -2.98 37.92
CA VAL A 28 -29.85 -2.04 36.85
C VAL A 28 -28.66 -1.83 35.93
N LYS A 29 -28.74 -2.37 34.70
CA LYS A 29 -27.71 -2.15 33.68
C LYS A 29 -27.53 -0.64 33.45
N PRO A 30 -26.32 -0.08 33.56
CA PRO A 30 -26.06 1.32 33.25
C PRO A 30 -26.58 1.66 31.85
N LYS A 31 -27.37 2.73 31.72
CA LYS A 31 -27.94 3.14 30.43
C LYS A 31 -26.79 3.46 29.47
N SER A 32 -26.64 2.64 28.43
CA SER A 32 -25.65 2.88 27.39
C SER A 32 -25.97 4.21 26.70
N VAL A 33 -25.00 5.11 26.62
CA VAL A 33 -25.15 6.37 25.90
C VAL A 33 -25.44 6.05 24.43
N PHE A 34 -26.62 6.45 23.95
CA PHE A 34 -27.01 6.25 22.56
C PHE A 34 -26.09 7.06 21.64
N LYS A 35 -25.24 6.37 20.87
CA LYS A 35 -24.48 6.98 19.77
C LYS A 35 -25.24 6.76 18.47
N ALA A 36 -25.91 7.81 18.00
CA ALA A 36 -26.50 7.83 16.66
C ALA A 36 -25.39 7.94 15.59
N PHE A 37 -25.60 7.34 14.42
CA PHE A 37 -24.70 7.40 13.25
C PHE A 37 -23.29 6.85 13.52
N THR A 38 -23.21 5.59 13.93
CA THR A 38 -21.95 4.84 14.05
C THR A 38 -21.67 4.05 12.77
N GLY A 39 -20.39 3.81 12.48
CA GLY A 39 -19.91 3.10 11.30
C GLY A 39 -18.93 3.94 10.48
N GLU A 40 -18.04 3.28 9.74
CA GLU A 40 -17.17 3.95 8.77
C GLU A 40 -17.91 4.14 7.44
N GLY A 41 -17.89 5.35 6.87
CA GLY A 41 -18.46 5.63 5.56
C GLY A 41 -17.45 5.36 4.44
N GLN A 42 -17.83 4.52 3.47
CA GLN A 42 -17.07 4.33 2.22
C GLN A 42 -17.69 5.20 1.11
N LYS A 43 -16.90 6.10 0.51
CA LYS A 43 -17.37 6.91 -0.64
C LYS A 43 -17.40 6.06 -1.92
N LEU A 44 -18.58 5.88 -2.49
CA LEU A 44 -18.77 5.29 -3.82
C LEU A 44 -18.43 6.36 -4.89
N GLY A 45 -17.19 6.37 -5.36
CA GLY A 45 -16.75 7.32 -6.40
C GLY A 45 -15.27 7.34 -6.74
N SER A 46 -14.43 6.46 -6.18
CA SER A 46 -13.03 6.33 -6.62
C SER A 46 -12.97 5.66 -8.00
N THR A 47 -12.27 6.27 -8.95
CA THR A 47 -12.24 5.87 -10.38
C THR A 47 -11.59 4.51 -10.66
N ALA A 48 -11.13 3.79 -9.64
CA ALA A 48 -10.76 2.39 -9.72
C ALA A 48 -11.07 1.70 -8.37
N PRO A 49 -11.47 0.41 -8.37
CA PRO A 49 -11.50 -0.37 -7.14
C PRO A 49 -10.10 -0.33 -6.52
N GLN A 50 -10.02 -0.04 -5.21
CA GLN A 50 -8.77 -0.15 -4.48
C GLN A 50 -8.30 -1.61 -4.59
N VAL A 51 -7.22 -1.83 -5.34
CA VAL A 51 -6.53 -3.12 -5.35
C VAL A 51 -5.88 -3.25 -3.98
N MET A 52 -6.64 -3.79 -3.01
CA MET A 52 -6.11 -4.15 -1.70
C MET A 52 -5.07 -5.24 -1.92
N GLY A 53 -3.81 -4.84 -2.04
CA GLY A 53 -2.69 -5.75 -2.13
C GLY A 53 -2.69 -6.68 -0.92
N THR A 54 -2.87 -7.98 -1.16
CA THR A 54 -2.86 -9.02 -0.12
C THR A 54 -1.45 -9.33 0.42
N SER A 55 -0.43 -8.61 -0.08
CA SER A 55 0.97 -8.83 0.24
C SER A 55 1.42 -7.94 1.41
N SER A 56 2.11 -8.53 2.39
CA SER A 56 2.77 -7.78 3.46
C SER A 56 3.83 -6.81 2.90
N PRO A 57 4.14 -5.68 3.59
CA PRO A 57 5.16 -4.74 3.14
C PRO A 57 6.54 -5.39 2.91
N ALA A 58 6.89 -6.40 3.71
CA ALA A 58 8.13 -7.15 3.55
C ALA A 58 8.16 -7.95 2.24
N GLN A 59 7.03 -8.54 1.85
CA GLN A 59 6.91 -9.27 0.59
C GLN A 59 6.95 -8.34 -0.62
N GLN A 60 6.37 -7.15 -0.50
CA GLN A 60 6.44 -6.11 -1.54
C GLN A 60 7.88 -5.71 -1.83
N ALA A 61 8.66 -5.42 -0.79
CA ALA A 61 10.08 -5.07 -0.94
C ALA A 61 10.90 -6.21 -1.57
N ALA A 62 10.63 -7.46 -1.19
CA ALA A 62 11.31 -8.63 -1.77
C ALA A 62 10.97 -8.82 -3.26
N ASN A 63 9.71 -8.60 -3.64
CA ASN A 63 9.29 -8.69 -5.05
C ASN A 63 9.89 -7.57 -5.88
N GLU A 64 9.94 -6.34 -5.34
CA GLU A 64 10.60 -5.21 -5.99
C GLU A 64 12.08 -5.49 -6.24
N ALA A 65 12.81 -5.99 -5.24
CA ALA A 65 14.23 -6.32 -5.40
C ALA A 65 14.46 -7.39 -6.47
N LYS A 66 13.57 -8.38 -6.58
CA LYS A 66 13.62 -9.43 -7.62
C LYS A 66 13.29 -8.87 -9.01
N ALA A 67 12.28 -8.01 -9.12
CA ALA A 67 11.91 -7.37 -10.38
C ALA A 67 13.03 -6.44 -10.87
N SER A 68 13.69 -5.72 -9.95
CA SER A 68 14.80 -4.84 -10.27
C SER A 68 16.03 -5.58 -10.78
N SER A 69 16.30 -6.79 -10.27
CA SER A 69 17.41 -7.61 -10.75
C SER A 69 17.11 -8.38 -12.03
N ALA A 70 15.84 -8.53 -12.40
CA ALA A 70 15.43 -9.14 -13.66
C ALA A 70 15.71 -8.23 -14.87
N ILE A 71 15.81 -6.92 -14.66
CA ILE A 71 16.14 -5.97 -15.73
C ILE A 71 17.65 -5.98 -15.96
N THR A 72 18.03 -6.29 -17.19
CA THR A 72 19.44 -6.29 -17.60
C THR A 72 19.88 -4.86 -17.90
N ILE A 73 20.77 -4.32 -17.09
CA ILE A 73 21.31 -2.96 -17.25
C ILE A 73 22.74 -3.09 -17.79
N ASP A 74 23.01 -2.47 -18.94
CA ASP A 74 24.39 -2.30 -19.44
C ASP A 74 24.91 -0.93 -19.01
N GLU A 75 25.96 -0.91 -18.19
CA GLU A 75 26.60 0.32 -17.70
C GLU A 75 27.39 1.07 -18.79
N SER A 76 27.67 0.41 -19.92
CA SER A 76 28.36 1.00 -21.08
C SER A 76 27.46 1.91 -21.91
N GLU A 77 26.15 1.79 -21.71
CA GLU A 77 25.12 2.49 -22.45
C GLU A 77 24.39 3.52 -21.57
N PRO A 78 23.70 4.51 -22.19
CA PRO A 78 23.02 5.53 -21.42
C PRO A 78 21.84 4.95 -20.61
N ILE A 79 21.91 5.15 -19.29
CA ILE A 79 20.91 4.74 -18.31
C ILE A 79 19.95 5.90 -18.03
N THR A 80 18.69 5.56 -17.83
CA THR A 80 17.61 6.46 -17.43
C THR A 80 16.89 5.93 -16.18
N ASN A 81 16.39 6.84 -15.34
CA ASN A 81 15.63 6.48 -14.14
C ASN A 81 14.14 6.75 -14.36
N ILE A 82 13.30 5.73 -14.26
CA ILE A 82 11.86 5.89 -14.42
C ILE A 82 11.18 5.75 -13.08
N GLN A 83 10.34 6.74 -12.75
CA GLN A 83 9.48 6.68 -11.59
C GLN A 83 8.07 6.26 -12.02
N ILE A 84 7.56 5.18 -11.42
CA ILE A 84 6.24 4.63 -11.72
C ILE A 84 5.34 4.88 -10.52
N ARG A 85 4.21 5.55 -10.75
CA ARG A 85 3.13 5.72 -9.78
C ARG A 85 2.06 4.69 -10.07
N LEU A 86 1.79 3.83 -9.10
CA LEU A 86 0.82 2.76 -9.22
C LEU A 86 -0.55 3.21 -8.74
N ALA A 87 -1.60 2.56 -9.25
CA ALA A 87 -2.99 2.82 -8.85
C ALA A 87 -3.30 2.40 -7.41
N ASP A 88 -2.46 1.53 -6.82
CA ASP A 88 -2.51 1.15 -5.40
C ASP A 88 -1.98 2.25 -4.45
N GLY A 89 -1.54 3.39 -5.00
CA GLY A 89 -0.93 4.49 -4.26
C GLY A 89 0.58 4.32 -4.03
N GLY A 90 1.14 3.18 -4.45
CA GLY A 90 2.56 2.86 -4.37
C GLY A 90 3.40 3.63 -5.39
N ARG A 91 4.71 3.67 -5.11
CA ARG A 91 5.72 4.26 -5.99
C ARG A 91 6.85 3.25 -6.20
N LEU A 92 7.14 2.95 -7.46
CA LEU A 92 8.32 2.18 -7.86
C LEU A 92 9.31 3.10 -8.59
N VAL A 93 10.59 2.85 -8.42
CA VAL A 93 11.67 3.58 -9.11
C VAL A 93 12.63 2.54 -9.65
N GLN A 94 12.90 2.60 -10.96
CA GLN A 94 13.72 1.61 -11.62
C GLN A 94 14.63 2.25 -12.67
N LYS A 95 15.85 1.72 -12.77
CA LYS A 95 16.81 2.09 -13.80
C LYS A 95 16.62 1.23 -15.04
N PHE A 96 16.67 1.86 -16.21
CA PHE A 96 16.58 1.21 -17.50
C PHE A 96 17.59 1.83 -18.46
N ASN A 97 18.02 1.09 -19.47
CA ASN A 97 18.78 1.66 -20.59
C ASN A 97 17.83 2.27 -21.63
N HIS A 98 18.31 3.21 -22.43
CA HIS A 98 17.50 3.92 -23.43
C HIS A 98 16.85 3.02 -24.50
N HIS A 99 17.42 1.84 -24.76
CA HIS A 99 16.91 0.87 -25.75
C HIS A 99 15.81 -0.05 -25.20
N HIS A 100 15.55 -0.02 -23.89
CA HIS A 100 14.44 -0.78 -23.31
C HIS A 100 13.12 -0.31 -23.89
N ARG A 101 12.11 -1.18 -23.82
CA ARG A 101 10.79 -0.94 -24.38
C ARG A 101 9.76 -0.70 -23.29
N ILE A 102 8.63 -0.11 -23.68
CA ILE A 102 7.51 0.14 -22.76
C ILE A 102 6.96 -1.18 -22.18
N ARG A 103 6.97 -2.27 -22.96
CA ARG A 103 6.63 -3.62 -22.46
C ARG A 103 7.49 -4.05 -21.26
N ASP A 104 8.76 -3.66 -21.22
CA ASP A 104 9.68 -4.09 -20.17
C ASP A 104 9.31 -3.41 -18.83
N ILE A 105 8.80 -2.17 -18.89
CA ILE A 105 8.20 -1.49 -17.73
C ILE A 105 6.95 -2.22 -17.27
N ARG A 106 6.11 -2.66 -18.21
CA ARG A 106 4.88 -3.40 -17.88
C ARG A 106 5.19 -4.72 -17.18
N LEU A 107 6.18 -5.47 -17.68
CA LEU A 107 6.66 -6.70 -17.06
C LEU A 107 7.24 -6.44 -15.67
N PHE A 108 8.05 -5.39 -15.52
CA PHE A 108 8.60 -4.99 -14.22
C PHE A 108 7.49 -4.71 -13.18
N ILE A 109 6.41 -4.03 -13.57
CA ILE A 109 5.27 -3.76 -12.67
C ILE A 109 4.59 -5.07 -12.26
N VAL A 110 4.38 -5.99 -13.21
CA VAL A 110 3.77 -7.31 -12.95
C VAL A 110 4.62 -8.14 -12.00
N ASP A 111 5.95 -8.13 -12.17
CA ASP A 111 6.88 -8.87 -11.30
C ASP A 111 6.98 -8.24 -9.90
N ALA A 112 7.03 -6.92 -9.81
CA ALA A 112 7.08 -6.19 -8.54
C ALA A 112 5.74 -6.26 -7.77
N ARG A 113 4.62 -6.36 -8.49
CA ARG A 113 3.26 -6.42 -7.96
C ARG A 113 2.48 -7.54 -8.65
N PRO A 114 2.59 -8.80 -8.19
CA PRO A 114 1.84 -9.93 -8.74
C PRO A 114 0.31 -9.74 -8.75
N ALA A 115 -0.23 -8.93 -7.83
CA ALA A 115 -1.65 -8.56 -7.81
C ALA A 115 -2.10 -7.79 -9.06
N MET A 116 -1.18 -7.10 -9.73
CA MET A 116 -1.45 -6.36 -10.98
C MET A 116 -1.37 -7.27 -12.22
N ALA A 117 -0.85 -8.50 -12.10
CA ALA A 117 -0.78 -9.45 -13.21
C ALA A 117 -2.16 -9.80 -13.79
N ALA A 118 -3.17 -9.85 -12.92
CA ALA A 118 -4.55 -10.17 -13.29
C ALA A 118 -5.37 -8.96 -13.78
N THR A 119 -4.83 -7.75 -13.64
CA THR A 119 -5.57 -6.49 -13.88
C THR A 119 -5.07 -5.82 -15.15
N SER A 120 -5.99 -5.47 -16.06
CA SER A 120 -5.64 -4.62 -17.19
C SER A 120 -5.41 -3.18 -16.71
N PHE A 121 -4.26 -2.60 -17.04
CA PHE A 121 -3.92 -1.22 -16.76
C PHE A 121 -3.29 -0.55 -17.99
N VAL A 122 -3.25 0.76 -17.96
CA VAL A 122 -2.64 1.60 -19.01
C VAL A 122 -1.44 2.31 -18.39
N LEU A 123 -0.47 2.71 -19.20
CA LEU A 123 0.63 3.55 -18.74
C LEU A 123 0.50 4.92 -19.40
N MET A 124 0.57 5.97 -18.60
CA MET A 124 0.43 7.35 -19.05
C MET A 124 1.56 8.22 -18.49
N THR A 125 1.97 9.24 -19.24
CA THR A 125 2.86 10.29 -18.74
C THR A 125 2.05 11.41 -18.10
N THR A 126 2.61 12.14 -17.13
CA THR A 126 1.90 13.27 -16.51
C THR A 126 2.02 14.57 -17.31
N PHE A 127 3.17 14.81 -17.95
CA PHE A 127 3.45 16.04 -18.71
C PHE A 127 4.38 15.79 -19.90
N PRO A 128 3.93 16.02 -21.14
CA PRO A 128 2.53 16.15 -21.54
C PRO A 128 1.76 14.88 -21.19
N ASN A 129 0.45 14.98 -20.95
CA ASN A 129 -0.36 13.78 -20.73
C ASN A 129 -0.47 13.01 -22.05
N LYS A 130 0.13 11.82 -22.09
CA LYS A 130 0.15 10.94 -23.25
C LYS A 130 0.01 9.50 -22.79
N GLU A 131 -0.90 8.80 -23.45
CA GLU A 131 -1.07 7.36 -23.27
C GLU A 131 0.02 6.60 -24.03
N LEU A 132 0.66 5.64 -23.35
CA LEU A 132 1.69 4.78 -23.91
C LEU A 132 1.04 3.51 -24.48
N THR A 133 0.49 3.63 -25.68
CA THR A 133 -0.22 2.53 -26.36
C THR A 133 0.71 1.56 -27.08
N ASP A 134 1.86 2.02 -27.56
CA ASP A 134 2.84 1.20 -28.28
C ASP A 134 3.84 0.54 -27.31
N GLU A 135 3.58 -0.70 -26.93
CA GLU A 135 4.45 -1.47 -26.04
C GLU A 135 5.84 -1.76 -26.63
N ASN A 136 5.97 -1.70 -27.95
CA ASN A 136 7.21 -2.03 -28.66
C ASN A 136 8.12 -0.80 -28.83
N GLN A 137 7.60 0.39 -28.58
CA GLN A 137 8.34 1.64 -28.62
C GLN A 137 9.46 1.66 -27.57
N THR A 138 10.62 2.22 -27.92
CA THR A 138 11.73 2.37 -26.97
C THR A 138 11.51 3.55 -26.03
N LEU A 139 12.15 3.52 -24.85
CA LEU A 139 12.07 4.62 -23.87
C LEU A 139 12.53 5.95 -24.47
N LYS A 140 13.55 5.92 -25.36
CA LYS A 140 14.04 7.11 -26.05
C LYS A 140 13.02 7.69 -27.01
N GLU A 141 12.39 6.86 -27.84
CA GLU A 141 11.38 7.29 -28.82
C GLU A 141 10.10 7.79 -28.15
N ALA A 142 9.73 7.18 -27.03
CA ALA A 142 8.59 7.60 -26.22
C ALA A 142 8.87 8.87 -25.38
N ASN A 143 10.10 9.40 -25.42
CA ASN A 143 10.56 10.53 -24.62
C ASN A 143 10.39 10.30 -23.10
N LEU A 144 10.64 9.07 -22.65
CA LEU A 144 10.50 8.64 -21.26
C LEU A 144 11.79 8.74 -20.45
N LEU A 145 12.72 9.61 -20.88
CA LEU A 145 14.01 9.77 -20.22
C LEU A 145 13.87 10.56 -18.93
N ASN A 146 14.18 9.94 -17.80
CA ASN A 146 14.00 10.49 -16.46
C ASN A 146 12.54 10.90 -16.17
N ALA A 147 11.60 10.17 -16.77
CA ALA A 147 10.19 10.50 -16.74
C ALA A 147 9.45 9.86 -15.57
N VAL A 148 8.30 10.45 -15.26
CA VAL A 148 7.30 9.90 -14.34
C VAL A 148 6.17 9.29 -15.16
N ILE A 149 5.94 8.00 -14.94
CA ILE A 149 4.86 7.23 -15.54
C ILE A 149 3.82 6.94 -14.46
N VAL A 150 2.55 7.01 -14.84
CA VAL A 150 1.40 6.72 -14.00
C VAL A 150 0.63 5.57 -14.61
N GLN A 151 0.19 4.66 -13.75
CA GLN A 151 -0.74 3.58 -14.08
C GLN A 151 -2.19 4.08 -14.07
#